data_AF-A0A8B9JCT8-F1
#
_entry.id   AF-A0A8B9JCT8-F1
#
_cell.length_a   1.000
_cell.length_b   1.000
_cell.length_c   1.000
_cell.angle_alpha   90.00
_cell.angle_beta   90.00
_cell.angle_gamma   90.00
#
_symmetry.space_group_name_H-M   'P 1'
#
loop_
_entity.id
_entity.type
_entity.pdbx_description
1 polymer ?
#
loop_
_entity_poly.entity_id
_entity_poly.type
_entity_poly.pdbx_seq_one_letter_code
_entity_poly.pdbx_strand_id
1 'polypeptide(L)' 'MTTHVTLEDALSNVDLLEELPLPDQQPCIEPPPSSIMYQANFDTNFEDRNAFVTGIARYIEQATVHSSMINTDAVN' A
#
# COMPACT_ATOMS: atom_id res chain seq x y z
N MET A 1 -13.27 -34.38 5.92
CA MET A 1 -12.77 -35.72 5.52
C MET A 1 -11.26 -35.66 5.55
N THR A 2 -10.61 -36.40 6.46
CA THR A 2 -9.14 -36.51 6.48
C THR A 2 -8.75 -37.55 5.43
N THR A 3 -8.44 -37.08 4.23
CA THR A 3 -7.94 -37.93 3.15
C THR A 3 -6.59 -38.49 3.58
N HIS A 4 -6.48 -39.82 3.63
CA HIS A 4 -5.24 -40.51 3.95
C HIS A 4 -4.25 -40.28 2.81
N VAL A 5 -3.30 -39.38 3.00
CA VAL A 5 -2.25 -39.08 2.02
C VAL A 5 -1.27 -40.25 2.01
N THR A 6 -1.00 -40.82 0.83
CA THR A 6 -0.03 -41.91 0.68
C THR A 6 1.39 -41.35 0.55
N LEU A 7 2.40 -42.18 0.82
CA LEU A 7 3.80 -41.78 0.65
C LEU A 7 4.09 -41.39 -0.81
N GLU A 8 3.58 -42.17 -1.77
CA GLU A 8 3.66 -41.88 -3.20
C GLU A 8 3.07 -40.51 -3.56
N ASP A 9 1.91 -40.14 -3.00
CA ASP A 9 1.32 -38.82 -3.25
C ASP A 9 2.21 -37.70 -2.74
N ALA A 10 2.84 -37.89 -1.57
CA ALA A 10 3.75 -36.91 -1.01
C ALA A 10 5.02 -36.75 -1.84
N LEU A 11 5.58 -37.85 -2.38
CA LEU A 11 6.75 -37.82 -3.25
C LEU A 11 6.43 -37.19 -4.61
N SER A 12 5.30 -37.55 -5.22
CA SER A 12 4.83 -36.95 -6.47
C SER A 12 4.66 -35.43 -6.38
N ASN A 13 4.18 -34.92 -5.24
CA ASN A 13 4.09 -33.48 -5.00
C ASN A 13 5.46 -32.79 -4.95
N VAL A 14 6.52 -33.49 -4.51
CA VAL A 14 7.89 -32.95 -4.49
C VAL A 14 8.46 -32.91 -5.91
N ASP A 15 8.25 -33.97 -6.69
CA ASP A 15 8.71 -34.06 -8.08
C ASP A 15 8.09 -32.93 -8.94
N LEU A 16 6.81 -32.60 -8.69
CA LEU A 16 6.12 -31.47 -9.35
C LEU A 16 6.78 -30.11 -9.09
N LEU A 17 7.48 -29.92 -7.97
CA LEU A 17 8.15 -28.65 -7.66
C LEU A 17 9.42 -28.45 -8.47
N GLU A 18 10.04 -29.53 -8.95
CA GLU A 18 11.26 -29.47 -9.79
C GLU A 18 10.94 -28.97 -11.21
N GLU A 19 9.72 -29.22 -11.70
CA GLU A 19 9.28 -28.82 -13.04
C GLU A 19 8.76 -27.36 -13.09
N LEU A 20 8.65 -26.68 -11.95
CA LEU A 20 8.15 -25.31 -11.90
C LEU A 20 9.19 -24.32 -12.41
N PRO A 21 8.87 -23.49 -13.43
CA PRO A 21 9.76 -22.43 -13.87
C PRO A 21 9.92 -21.42 -12.73
N LEU A 22 11.16 -21.26 -12.25
CA LEU A 22 11.49 -20.22 -11.29
C LEU A 22 11.38 -18.86 -11.99
N PRO A 23 10.73 -17.85 -11.41
CA PRO A 23 10.73 -16.52 -11.99
C PRO A 23 12.17 -15.97 -11.95
N ASP A 24 12.78 -15.86 -13.14
CA ASP A 24 14.18 -15.48 -13.36
C ASP A 24 14.51 -14.06 -12.85
N GLN A 25 13.48 -13.28 -12.53
CA GLN A 25 13.59 -11.86 -12.27
C GLN A 25 12.95 -11.51 -10.93
N GLN A 26 13.77 -11.47 -9.89
CA GLN A 26 13.47 -10.59 -8.78
C GLN A 26 13.45 -9.15 -9.32
N PRO A 27 12.42 -8.34 -9.05
CA PRO A 27 12.47 -6.93 -9.38
C PRO A 27 13.66 -6.33 -8.65
N CYS A 28 14.70 -5.97 -9.40
CA CYS A 28 15.84 -5.24 -8.89
C CYS A 28 15.35 -3.87 -8.44
N ILE A 29 15.08 -3.71 -7.14
CA ILE A 29 14.67 -2.45 -6.53
C ILE A 29 15.86 -1.52 -6.25
N GLU A 30 17.04 -1.78 -6.81
CA GLU A 30 18.21 -0.93 -6.58
C GLU A 30 18.03 0.38 -7.37
N PRO A 31 17.80 1.52 -6.69
CA PRO A 31 17.73 2.80 -7.38
C PRO A 31 19.11 3.11 -7.97
N PRO A 32 19.18 3.68 -9.18
CA PRO A 32 20.46 4.10 -9.74
C PRO A 32 21.16 5.07 -8.76
N PRO A 33 22.49 5.02 -8.62
CA PRO A 33 23.22 5.96 -7.79
C PRO A 33 23.02 7.37 -8.36
N SER A 34 22.15 8.14 -7.72
CA SER A 34 21.83 9.52 -8.08
C SER A 34 22.48 10.45 -7.08
N SER A 35 23.25 11.42 -7.57
CA SER A 35 23.80 12.48 -6.72
C SER A 35 22.67 13.38 -6.24
N ILE A 36 22.43 13.42 -4.93
CA ILE A 36 21.49 14.37 -4.34
C ILE A 36 22.16 15.75 -4.35
N MET A 37 21.76 16.60 -5.29
CA MET A 37 22.16 18.00 -5.30
C MET A 37 21.32 18.74 -4.26
N TYR A 38 21.90 19.04 -3.09
CA TYR A 38 21.24 19.87 -2.10
C TYR A 38 21.33 21.35 -2.52
N GLN A 39 20.18 21.94 -2.85
CA GLN A 39 20.05 23.38 -3.01
C GLN A 39 19.09 23.90 -1.94
N ALA A 40 19.59 24.74 -1.04
CA ALA A 40 18.74 25.40 -0.06
C ALA A 40 17.79 26.36 -0.79
N ASN A 41 16.48 26.09 -0.70
CA ASN A 41 15.44 27.00 -1.14
C ASN A 41 15.13 27.95 0.03
N PHE A 42 15.43 29.23 -0.15
CA PHE A 42 15.10 30.30 0.82
C PHE A 42 13.83 31.06 0.44
N ASP A 43 13.12 30.59 -0.58
CA ASP A 43 11.88 31.20 -0.98
C ASP A 43 10.82 30.94 0.09
N THR A 44 10.32 32.01 0.71
CA THR A 44 9.28 31.96 1.74
C THR A 44 7.89 31.97 1.15
N ASN A 45 7.77 31.88 -0.18
CA ASN A 45 6.50 31.70 -0.86
C ASN A 45 5.83 30.43 -0.32
N PHE A 46 4.55 30.53 0.02
CA PHE A 46 3.77 29.41 0.54
C PHE A 46 3.43 28.45 -0.61
N GLU A 47 4.43 27.70 -1.09
CA GLU A 47 4.36 26.74 -2.20
C GLU A 47 3.33 25.64 -1.93
N ASP A 48 3.12 25.29 -0.65
CA ASP A 48 2.15 24.30 -0.18
C ASP A 48 0.72 24.83 -0.07
N ARG A 49 0.37 25.96 -0.70
CA ARG A 49 -0.99 26.50 -0.73
C ARG A 49 -2.03 25.45 -1.12
N ASN A 50 -1.74 24.63 -2.12
CA ASN A 50 -2.66 23.57 -2.54
C ASN A 50 -2.82 22.49 -1.48
N ALA A 51 -1.72 22.04 -0.85
CA ALA A 51 -1.77 21.08 0.25
C ALA A 51 -2.54 21.62 1.47
N PHE A 52 -2.37 22.91 1.78
CA PHE A 52 -3.12 23.60 2.83
C PHE A 52 -4.62 23.69 2.53
N VAL A 53 -4.99 24.08 1.31
CA VAL A 53 -6.41 24.15 0.87
C VAL A 53 -7.05 22.75 0.88
N THR A 54 -6.36 21.72 0.38
CA THR A 54 -6.83 20.33 0.43
C THR A 54 -6.95 19.83 1.87
N GLY A 55 -6.01 20.20 2.74
CA GLY A 55 -6.05 19.88 4.17
C GLY A 55 -7.32 20.43 4.83
N ILE A 56 -7.64 21.71 4.60
CA ILE A 56 -8.86 22.34 5.14
C ILE A 56 -10.13 21.68 4.58
N ALA A 57 -10.19 21.41 3.28
CA ALA A 57 -11.34 20.76 2.66
C ALA A 57 -11.62 19.38 3.30
N ARG A 58 -10.57 18.58 3.54
CA ARG A 58 -10.67 17.27 4.21
C ARG A 58 -11.24 17.39 5.62
N TYR A 59 -10.79 18.36 6.42
CA TYR A 59 -11.29 18.54 7.79
C TYR A 59 -12.76 18.96 7.82
N ILE A 60 -13.20 19.82 6.88
CA ILE A 60 -14.61 20.23 6.77
C ILE A 60 -15.50 19.05 6.38
N GLU A 61 -15.06 18.23 5.42
CA GLU A 61 -15.78 17.03 5.00
C GLU A 61 -15.91 16.03 6.16
N GLN A 62 -14.82 15.77 6.88
CA GLN A 62 -14.83 14.89 8.06
C GLN A 62 -15.78 15.39 9.16
N ALA A 63 -15.79 16.69 9.44
CA ALA A 63 -16.69 17.28 10.43
C ALA A 63 -18.18 17.14 10.02
N THR A 64 -18.46 17.29 8.73
CA THR A 64 -19.82 17.15 8.18
C THR A 64 -20.30 15.70 8.25
N VAL A 65 -19.46 14.75 7.83
CA VAL A 65 -19.75 13.31 7.91
C VAL A 65 -19.97 12.89 9.38
N HIS A 66 -19.09 13.31 10.28
CA HIS A 66 -19.22 13.00 11.71
C HIS A 66 -20.50 13.56 12.32
N SER A 67 -20.87 14.80 11.98
CA SER A 67 -22.14 15.40 12.42
C SER A 67 -23.36 14.64 11.86
N SER A 68 -23.30 14.16 10.61
CA SER A 68 -24.38 13.39 10.01
C SER A 68 -24.53 12.01 10.67
N MET A 69 -23.43 11.37 11.05
CA MET A 69 -23.40 10.05 11.67
C MET A 69 -23.98 10.12 13.09
N ILE A 70 -23.54 11.09 13.91
CA ILE A 70 -24.08 11.35 15.26
C ILE A 70 -25.59 11.61 15.22
N ASN A 71 -26.06 12.41 14.26
CA ASN A 71 -27.49 12.70 14.13
C ASN A 71 -28.30 11.50 13.66
N THR A 72 -27.71 10.57 12.91
CA THR A 72 -28.39 9.35 12.43
C THR A 72 -28.51 8.31 13.55
N ASP A 73 -27.50 8.22 14.43
CA ASP A 73 -27.53 7.36 15.61
C ASP A 73 -28.50 7.85 16.69
N ALA A 74 -28.90 9.12 16.67
CA ALA A 74 -29.87 9.71 17.61
C ALA A 74 -31.35 9.54 17.18
N VAL A 75 -31.61 9.03 15.97
CA VAL A 75 -32.97 8.88 15.40
C VAL A 75 -33.44 7.42 15.34
N ASN A 76 -32.63 6.47 15.86
CA ASN A 76 -33.04 5.08 16.11
C ASN A 76 -33.16 4.80 17.61
#